data_AF-A0AAW0L5S6-F1
#
_entry.id   AF-A0AAW0L5S6-F1
#
_cell.length_a   1.000
_cell.length_b   1.000
_cell.length_c   1.000
_cell.angle_alpha   90.00
_cell.angle_beta   90.00
_cell.angle_gamma   90.00
#
_symmetry.space_group_name_H-M   'P 1'
#
loop_
_entity.id
_entity.type
_entity.pdbx_description
1 polymer ?
#
loop_
_entity_poly.entity_id
_entity_poly.type
_entity_poly.pdbx_seq_one_letter_code
_entity_poly.pdbx_strand_id
1 'polypeptide(L)' 'MSLRAAIELDIFNIIANAGSEAQLSAAEIVEKIPTTNPNAAITSDRILRLLSVNSLLSMSHRPCQSGDDATHQEMCYG' A
#
# COMPACT_ATOMS: atom_id res chain seq x y z
N MET A 1 0.68 -1.07 -17.39
CA MET A 1 1.09 0.27 -16.89
C MET A 1 1.33 0.30 -15.37
N SER A 2 0.62 -0.48 -14.56
CA SER A 2 0.71 -0.40 -13.08
C SER A 2 2.07 -0.73 -12.48
N LEU A 3 2.80 -1.73 -13.01
CA LEU A 3 4.18 -2.01 -12.59
C LEU A 3 5.10 -0.82 -12.82
N ARG A 4 5.01 -0.19 -14.01
CA ARG A 4 5.78 1.02 -14.32
C ARG A 4 5.44 2.15 -13.35
N ALA A 5 4.15 2.38 -13.07
CA ALA A 5 3.74 3.39 -12.11
C ALA A 5 4.29 3.13 -10.70
N ALA A 6 4.31 1.87 -10.25
CA ALA A 6 4.88 1.52 -8.95
C ALA A 6 6.40 1.75 -8.86
N ILE A 7 7.11 1.57 -9.97
CA ILE A 7 8.53 1.91 -10.08
C ILE A 7 8.72 3.44 -10.06
N GLU A 8 7.92 4.19 -10.83
CA GLU A 8 8.03 5.66 -10.91
C GLU A 8 7.63 6.36 -9.60
N LEU A 9 6.74 5.75 -8.82
CA LEU A 9 6.33 6.21 -7.49
C LEU A 9 7.21 5.66 -6.35
N ASP A 10 8.28 4.93 -6.70
CA ASP A 10 9.26 4.38 -5.76
C ASP A 10 8.68 3.45 -4.67
N ILE A 11 7.55 2.80 -4.98
CA ILE A 11 6.77 2.00 -4.01
C ILE A 11 7.61 0.87 -3.40
N PHE A 12 8.39 0.17 -4.23
CA PHE A 12 9.20 -0.96 -3.76
C PHE A 12 10.29 -0.51 -2.77
N ASN A 13 10.89 0.65 -2.99
CA ASN A 13 11.88 1.21 -2.07
C ASN A 13 11.21 1.69 -0.78
N ILE A 14 10.01 2.28 -0.85
CA ILE A 14 9.24 2.68 0.33
C ILE A 14 8.96 1.45 1.22
N ILE A 15 8.51 0.34 0.64
CA ILE A 15 8.27 -0.91 1.37
C ILE A 15 9.59 -1.48 1.93
N ALA A 16 10.63 -1.58 1.10
CA ALA A 16 11.93 -2.11 1.52
C ALA A 16 12.55 -1.30 2.68
N ASN A 17 12.37 0.03 2.67
CA ASN A 17 12.86 0.92 3.73
C ASN A 17 12.09 0.77 5.04
N ALA A 18 10.86 0.25 5.03
CA ALA A 18 10.12 -0.05 6.26
C ALA A 18 10.65 -1.31 6.97
N GLY A 19 11.40 -2.16 6.26
CA GLY A 19 12.11 -3.32 6.81
C GLY A 19 11.78 -4.63 6.07
N SER A 20 12.68 -5.62 6.20
CA SER A 20 12.39 -7.00 5.77
C SER A 20 11.24 -7.51 6.63
N GLU A 21 10.13 -7.93 6.02
CA GLU A 21 8.85 -8.32 6.65
C GLU A 21 7.90 -7.16 7.02
N ALA A 22 8.25 -5.91 6.71
CA ALA A 22 7.32 -4.81 6.91
C ALA A 22 6.15 -4.91 5.91
N GLN A 23 4.95 -4.71 6.43
CA GLN A 23 3.73 -4.60 5.64
C GLN A 23 3.24 -3.17 5.80
N LEU A 24 2.90 -2.48 4.72
CA LEU A 24 2.44 -1.10 4.76
C LEU A 24 1.06 -0.98 4.12
N SER A 25 0.18 -0.19 4.72
CA SER A 25 -1.08 0.15 4.07
C SER A 25 -0.86 1.13 2.91
N ALA A 26 -1.83 1.21 2.01
CA ALA A 26 -1.76 2.15 0.89
C ALA A 26 -1.65 3.62 1.37
N ALA A 27 -2.21 3.94 2.55
CA ALA A 27 -2.09 5.26 3.16
C ALA A 27 -0.66 5.51 3.66
N GLU A 28 -0.06 4.54 4.36
CA GLU A 28 1.32 4.63 4.85
C GLU A 28 2.33 4.80 3.70
N ILE A 29 2.11 4.09 2.58
CA ILE A 29 2.95 4.23 1.38
C ILE A 29 2.81 5.63 0.78
N VAL A 30 1.58 6.13 0.64
CA VAL A 30 1.31 7.43 0.03
C VAL A 30 1.80 8.59 0.90
N GLU A 31 1.83 8.44 2.22
CA GLU A 31 2.42 9.44 3.13
C GLU A 31 3.90 9.70 2.83
N LYS A 32 4.61 8.70 2.28
CA LYS A 32 6.03 8.84 1.89
C LYS A 32 6.21 9.41 0.48
N ILE A 33 5.13 9.56 -0.29
CA ILE A 33 5.17 10.14 -1.63
C ILE A 33 4.79 11.64 -1.50
N PRO A 34 5.59 12.57 -2.05
CA PRO A 34 5.28 14.00 -2.00
C PRO A 34 4.10 14.34 -2.92
N THR A 35 2.88 14.07 -2.46
CA THR A 35 1.64 14.29 -3.20
C THR A 35 0.61 15.05 -2.36
N THR A 36 -0.17 15.89 -3.03
CA THR A 36 -1.30 16.62 -2.44
C THR A 36 -2.64 16.03 -2.87
N ASN A 37 -2.63 14.97 -3.67
CA ASN A 37 -3.85 14.36 -4.20
C ASN A 37 -4.57 13.55 -3.11
N PRO A 38 -5.79 13.95 -2.67
CA PRO A 38 -6.52 13.23 -1.63
C PRO A 38 -6.91 11.80 -2.06
N ASN A 39 -6.97 11.54 -3.37
CA ASN A 39 -7.30 10.22 -3.93
C ASN A 39 -6.06 9.34 -4.19
N ALA A 40 -4.86 9.78 -3.78
CA ALA A 40 -3.62 9.05 -4.02
C ALA A 40 -3.64 7.67 -3.34
N ALA A 41 -4.09 7.59 -2.08
CA ALA A 41 -4.19 6.31 -1.35
C ALA A 41 -5.09 5.29 -2.07
N ILE A 42 -6.27 5.73 -2.56
CA ILE A 42 -7.22 4.88 -3.29
C ILE A 42 -6.60 4.40 -4.62
N THR A 43 -5.88 5.28 -5.31
CA THR A 43 -5.24 4.94 -6.59
C THR A 43 -4.08 3.98 -6.38
N SER A 44 -3.25 4.22 -5.36
CA SER A 44 -2.17 3.32 -4.95
C SER A 44 -2.69 1.95 -4.52
N ASP A 45 -3.78 1.86 -3.77
CA ASP A 45 -4.38 0.56 -3.38
C ASP A 45 -4.71 -0.30 -4.60
N ARG A 46 -5.27 0.29 -5.66
CA ARG A 46 -5.60 -0.43 -6.90
C ARG A 46 -4.35 -0.93 -7.63
N ILE A 47 -3.27 -0.14 -7.61
CA ILE A 47 -1.98 -0.54 -8.19
C ILE A 47 -1.39 -1.69 -7.36
N LEU A 48 -1.30 -1.53 -6.05
CA LEU A 48 -0.74 -2.49 -5.10
C LEU A 48 -1.49 -3.82 -5.13
N ARG A 49 -2.83 -3.79 -5.17
CA ARG A 49 -3.67 -4.98 -5.32
C ARG A 49 -3.41 -5.70 -6.64
N LEU A 50 -3.25 -4.98 -7.74
CA LEU A 50 -2.91 -5.60 -9.03
C LEU A 50 -1.54 -6.25 -9.01
N LEU A 51 -0.54 -5.65 -8.35
CA LEU A 51 0.79 -6.24 -8.20
C LEU A 51 0.75 -7.48 -7.31
N SER A 52 -0.07 -7.45 -6.26
CA SER A 52 -0.25 -8.57 -5.32
C SER A 52 -0.84 -9.80 -5.99
N VAL A 53 -1.88 -9.64 -6.82
CA VAL A 53 -2.47 -10.78 -7.57
C VAL A 53 -1.54 -11.36 -8.64
N ASN A 54 -0.49 -10.62 -9.01
CA ASN A 54 0.59 -11.10 -9.89
C ASN A 54 1.80 -11.60 -9.09
N SER A 55 1.67 -11.80 -7.77
CA SER A 55 2.73 -12.29 -6.87
C SER A 55 3.99 -11.42 -6.83
N LEU A 56 3.86 -10.12 -7.13
CA LEU A 56 4.95 -9.16 -7.01
C LEU A 56 5.04 -8.50 -5.64
N LEU A 57 3.93 -8.55 -4.88
CA LEU A 57 3.84 -8.10 -3.50
C LEU A 57 3.06 -9.14 -2.70
N SER A 58 3.39 -9.28 -1.43
CA SER A 58 2.59 -10.00 -0.44
C SER A 58 1.47 -9.11 0.06
N MET A 59 0.28 -9.66 0.26
CA MET A 59 -0.85 -8.93 0.85
C MET A 59 -1.25 -9.53 2.19
N SER A 60 -1.58 -8.67 3.15
CA SER A 60 -2.10 -9.05 4.47
C SER A 60 -3.23 -8.13 4.91
N HIS A 61 -4.03 -8.58 5.87
CA HIS A 61 -5.13 -7.80 6.43
C HIS A 61 -4.81 -7.46 7.88
N ARG A 62 -4.88 -6.18 8.24
CA ARG A 62 -4.75 -5.72 9.61
C ARG A 62 -6.10 -5.24 10.14
N PRO A 63 -6.39 -5.45 11.45
CA PRO A 63 -7.53 -4.81 12.08
C PRO A 63 -7.34 -3.28 12.03
N CYS A 64 -8.34 -2.55 11.53
CA CYS A 64 -8.35 -1.09 11.69
C CYS A 64 -8.32 -0.75 13.18
N GLN A 65 -7.37 0.08 13.62
CA GLN A 65 -7.22 0.45 15.04
C GLN A 65 -8.28 1.44 15.55
N SER A 66 -9.30 1.76 14.74
CA SER A 66 -10.39 2.65 15.12
C SER A 66 -11.43 1.88 15.92
N GLY A 67 -11.68 2.31 17.15
CA GLY A 67 -12.51 1.61 18.15
C GLY A 67 -14.00 1.52 17.85
N ASP A 68 -14.46 1.89 16.65
CA ASP A 68 -15.87 1.84 16.26
C ASP A 68 -16.01 1.22 14.86
N ASP A 69 -16.69 0.07 14.80
CA ASP A 69 -17.00 -0.79 13.63
C ASP A 69 -15.97 -1.89 13.27
N ALA A 70 -16.29 -3.12 13.67
CA ALA A 70 -15.47 -4.33 13.50
C ALA A 70 -15.39 -4.88 12.07
N THR A 71 -15.81 -4.12 11.05
CA THR A 71 -15.99 -4.64 9.68
C THR A 71 -14.95 -4.13 8.69
N HIS A 72 -14.15 -3.11 9.04
CA HIS A 72 -13.09 -2.62 8.18
C HIS A 72 -11.75 -3.27 8.55
N GLN A 73 -11.26 -4.13 7.66
CA GLN A 73 -9.88 -4.60 7.65
C GLN A 73 -9.07 -3.72 6.70
N GLU A 74 -7.92 -3.24 7.15
CA GLU A 74 -6.98 -2.49 6.32
C GLU A 74 -6.09 -3.47 5.55
N MET A 75 -5.98 -3.30 4.23
CA MET A 75 -5.06 -4.10 3.44
C MET A 75 -3.65 -3.50 3.50
N CYS A 76 -2.68 -4.36 3.77
CA CYS A 76 -1.27 -4.02 3.80
C CYS A 76 -0.49 -4.84 2.76
N TYR A 77 0.63 -4.27 2.33
CA TYR A 77 1.48 -4.76 1.25
C TYR A 77 2.94 -4.82 1.70
N GLY A 78 3.63 -5.90 1.34
CA GLY A 78 5.04 -6.16 1.67
C GLY A 78 5.78 -6.84 0.55
#